data_AF-A0A535SDD0-F1
#
_entry.id   AF-A0A535SDD0-F1
#
_cell.length_a   1.000
_cell.length_b   1.000
_cell.length_c   1.000
_cell.angle_alpha   90.00
_cell.angle_beta   90.00
_cell.angle_gamma   90.00
#
_symmetry.space_group_name_H-M   'P 1'
#
loop_
_entity.id
_entity.type
_entity.pdbx_description
1 polymer ?
#
loop_
_entity_poly.entity_id
_entity_poly.type
_entity_poly.pdbx_seq_one_letter_code
_entity_poly.pdbx_strand_id
1 'polypeptide(L)'
;TAIKKAQAKAEKRRVEVQFEVADALDLSLPRPFDTVIDSGLFHVFSDDERHRFRDSLGRVIRAGGTYFLMCFSDQEPGDWGPRRVTQAEIRAVFRDGWRVDDIQASAFETNLGDAQAWLAAISRR
;
A
#
# COMPACT_ATOMS: atom_id res chain seq x y z
N THR A 1 -11.78 -10.68 -13.80
CA THR A 1 -11.40 -9.71 -12.74
C THR A 1 -9.91 -9.82 -12.47
N ALA A 2 -9.32 -8.85 -11.75
CA ALA A 2 -7.90 -8.91 -11.37
C ALA A 2 -7.57 -10.17 -10.56
N ILE A 3 -8.41 -10.51 -9.58
CA ILE A 3 -8.26 -11.71 -8.74
C ILE A 3 -8.26 -13.02 -9.56
N LYS A 4 -9.18 -13.21 -10.51
CA LYS A 4 -9.18 -14.39 -11.39
C LYS A 4 -7.88 -14.52 -12.19
N LYS A 5 -7.30 -13.41 -12.66
CA LYS A 5 -6.00 -13.41 -13.36
C LYS A 5 -4.85 -13.79 -12.42
N ALA A 6 -4.89 -13.36 -11.16
CA ALA A 6 -3.89 -13.70 -10.15
C ALA A 6 -3.93 -15.18 -9.78
N GLN A 7 -5.13 -15.74 -9.54
CA GLN A 7 -5.34 -17.16 -9.27
C GLN A 7 -4.81 -18.05 -10.41
N ALA A 8 -5.13 -17.73 -11.67
CA ALA A 8 -4.63 -18.46 -12.84
C ALA A 8 -3.09 -18.40 -12.96
N LYS A 9 -2.46 -17.27 -12.59
CA LYS A 9 -0.99 -17.16 -12.55
C LYS A 9 -0.38 -18.02 -11.44
N ALA A 10 -1.00 -18.08 -10.27
CA ALA A 10 -0.53 -18.90 -9.16
C ALA A 10 -0.62 -20.39 -9.48
N GLU A 11 -1.74 -20.84 -10.05
CA GLU A 11 -1.94 -22.21 -10.52
C GLU A 11 -0.87 -22.62 -11.54
N LYS A 12 -0.67 -21.80 -12.58
CA LYS A 12 0.37 -22.03 -13.60
C LYS A 12 1.78 -22.14 -13.01
N ARG A 13 2.06 -21.38 -11.96
CA ARG A 13 3.37 -21.33 -11.28
C ARG A 13 3.50 -22.32 -10.13
N ARG A 14 2.43 -23.05 -9.78
CA ARG A 14 2.35 -24.00 -8.66
C ARG A 14 2.78 -23.37 -7.33
N VAL A 15 2.32 -22.16 -7.07
CA VAL A 15 2.53 -21.46 -5.79
C VAL A 15 1.23 -21.39 -5.01
N GLU A 16 1.30 -21.66 -3.72
CA GLU A 16 0.16 -21.60 -2.81
C GLU A 16 -0.04 -20.15 -2.33
N VAL A 17 -1.15 -19.53 -2.75
CA VAL A 17 -1.52 -18.16 -2.38
C VAL A 17 -3.04 -18.07 -2.28
N GLN A 18 -3.53 -17.37 -1.26
CA GLN A 18 -4.95 -17.06 -1.11
C GLN A 18 -5.23 -15.69 -1.75
N PHE A 19 -6.20 -15.64 -2.65
CA PHE A 19 -6.65 -14.40 -3.29
C PHE A 19 -8.13 -14.19 -3.02
N GLU A 20 -8.44 -13.06 -2.38
CA GLU A 20 -9.80 -12.67 -2.01
C GLU A 20 -10.18 -11.34 -2.67
N VAL A 21 -11.46 -11.17 -2.96
CA VAL A 21 -12.02 -9.87 -3.33
C VAL A 21 -12.44 -9.17 -2.04
N ALA A 22 -11.85 -8.00 -1.74
CA ALA A 22 -12.17 -7.21 -0.56
C ALA A 22 -12.08 -5.71 -0.86
N ASP A 23 -12.76 -4.91 -0.06
CA ASP A 23 -12.61 -3.45 -0.02
C ASP A 23 -11.50 -3.09 0.97
N ALA A 24 -10.45 -2.42 0.49
CA ALA A 24 -9.34 -1.99 1.32
C ALA A 24 -9.73 -0.92 2.36
N LEU A 25 -10.80 -0.16 2.11
CA LEU A 25 -11.35 0.82 3.05
C LEU A 25 -12.21 0.17 4.15
N ASP A 26 -12.50 -1.13 4.04
CA ASP A 26 -13.22 -1.90 5.05
C ASP A 26 -12.79 -3.38 5.11
N LEU A 27 -11.54 -3.61 5.52
CA LEU A 27 -10.99 -4.95 5.64
C LEU A 27 -11.54 -5.65 6.89
N SER A 28 -12.05 -6.85 6.64
CA SER A 28 -12.45 -7.82 7.66
C SER A 28 -11.89 -9.19 7.25
N LEU A 29 -10.71 -9.51 7.77
CA LEU A 29 -10.00 -10.74 7.46
C LEU A 29 -9.80 -11.57 8.74
N PRO A 30 -9.88 -12.91 8.65
CA PRO A 30 -9.98 -13.77 9.82
C PRO A 30 -8.69 -13.84 10.66
N ARG A 31 -7.56 -13.41 10.11
CA ARG A 31 -6.26 -13.42 10.81
C ARG A 31 -5.47 -12.16 10.49
N PRO A 32 -4.75 -11.59 11.47
CA PRO A 32 -3.88 -10.47 11.21
C PRO A 32 -2.60 -10.91 10.49
N PHE A 33 -2.02 -9.99 9.72
CA PHE A 33 -0.77 -10.17 8.99
C PHE A 33 0.41 -9.59 9.77
N ASP A 34 1.55 -10.27 9.68
CA ASP A 34 2.85 -9.76 10.13
C ASP A 34 3.38 -8.64 9.23
N THR A 35 3.10 -8.75 7.92
CA THR A 35 3.61 -7.86 6.89
C THR A 35 2.55 -7.62 5.84
N VAL A 36 2.35 -6.36 5.47
CA VAL A 36 1.51 -5.96 4.35
C VAL A 36 2.34 -5.17 3.35
N ILE A 37 2.17 -5.46 2.06
CA ILE A 37 2.77 -4.71 0.97
C ILE A 37 1.67 -3.96 0.21
N ASP A 38 1.96 -2.73 -0.14
CA ASP A 38 1.13 -1.89 -1.00
C ASP A 38 2.02 -1.34 -2.12
N SER A 39 1.66 -1.72 -3.34
CA SER A 39 2.30 -1.29 -4.56
C SER A 39 1.29 -0.50 -5.39
N GLY A 40 1.08 0.77 -5.04
CA GLY A 40 0.26 1.71 -5.80
C GLY A 40 -1.24 1.74 -5.47
N LEU A 41 -1.64 1.30 -4.27
CA LEU A 41 -3.01 1.44 -3.78
C LEU A 41 -3.20 2.74 -3.00
N PHE A 42 -2.37 3.01 -1.98
CA PHE A 42 -2.56 4.18 -1.11
C PHE A 42 -2.74 5.52 -1.86
N HIS A 43 -2.01 5.73 -2.95
CA HIS A 43 -2.04 6.98 -3.71
C HIS A 43 -3.26 7.17 -4.62
N VAL A 44 -4.15 6.17 -4.73
CA VAL A 44 -5.44 6.34 -5.40
C VAL A 44 -6.52 6.92 -4.48
N PHE A 45 -6.32 6.85 -3.17
CA PHE A 45 -7.26 7.34 -2.18
C PHE A 45 -7.19 8.86 -2.02
N SER A 46 -8.36 9.48 -1.81
CA SER A 46 -8.50 10.85 -1.35
C SER A 46 -7.97 11.03 0.08
N ASP A 47 -7.84 12.27 0.54
CA ASP A 47 -7.28 12.55 1.87
C ASP A 47 -8.14 11.97 3.01
N ASP A 48 -9.47 12.01 2.89
CA ASP A 48 -10.39 11.40 3.87
C ASP A 48 -10.30 9.86 3.84
N GLU A 49 -10.21 9.28 2.64
CA GLU A 49 -10.10 7.83 2.46
C GLU A 49 -8.78 7.27 3.01
N ARG A 50 -7.67 8.02 2.99
CA ARG A 50 -6.39 7.57 3.55
C ARG A 50 -6.47 7.32 5.05
N HIS A 51 -7.23 8.15 5.79
CA HIS A 51 -7.45 7.93 7.21
C HIS A 51 -8.32 6.69 7.46
N ARG A 52 -9.38 6.52 6.68
CA ARG A 52 -10.23 5.32 6.74
C ARG A 52 -9.45 4.05 6.37
N PHE A 53 -8.59 4.14 5.35
CA PHE A 53 -7.70 3.07 4.92
C PHE A 53 -6.73 2.67 6.04
N ARG A 54 -6.07 3.64 6.68
CA ARG A 54 -5.19 3.38 7.84
C ARG A 54 -5.92 2.62 8.95
N ASP A 55 -7.15 3.03 9.27
CA ASP A 55 -7.93 2.39 10.34
C ASP A 55 -8.38 0.97 9.94
N SER A 56 -8.75 0.78 8.67
CA SER A 56 -9.01 -0.53 8.06
C SER A 56 -7.79 -1.45 8.11
N LEU A 57 -6.63 -0.94 7.68
CA LEU A 57 -5.36 -1.64 7.71
C LEU A 57 -4.97 -2.05 9.15
N GLY A 58 -5.24 -1.18 10.12
CA GLY A 58 -4.99 -1.45 11.54
C GLY A 58 -5.79 -2.62 12.10
N ARG A 59 -6.93 -2.99 11.50
CA ARG A 59 -7.69 -4.19 11.91
C ARG A 59 -7.03 -5.49 11.47
N VAL A 60 -6.25 -5.45 10.39
CA VAL A 60 -5.69 -6.65 9.76
C VAL A 60 -4.18 -6.76 9.89
N ILE A 61 -3.47 -5.76 10.38
CA ILE A 61 -2.04 -5.90 10.73
C ILE A 61 -1.92 -6.15 12.22
N ARG A 62 -1.13 -7.12 12.67
CA ARG A 62 -0.93 -7.31 14.12
C ARG A 62 -0.16 -6.15 14.75
N ALA A 63 -0.27 -5.96 16.06
CA ALA A 63 0.64 -5.04 16.76
C ALA A 63 2.10 -5.46 16.52
N GLY A 64 2.98 -4.49 16.24
CA GLY A 64 4.36 -4.71 15.83
C GLY A 64 4.55 -5.33 14.43
N GLY A 65 3.48 -5.42 13.62
CA GLY A 65 3.58 -5.77 12.21
C GLY A 65 3.97 -4.57 11.33
N THR A 66 4.45 -4.85 10.12
CA THR A 66 5.00 -3.82 9.22
C THR A 66 4.18 -3.67 7.95
N TYR A 67 3.93 -2.42 7.57
CA TYR A 67 3.35 -2.03 6.31
C TYR A 67 4.43 -1.40 5.42
N PHE A 68 4.65 -1.98 4.25
CA PHE A 68 5.52 -1.43 3.22
C PHE A 68 4.67 -0.76 2.14
N LEU A 69 4.84 0.54 2.01
CA LEU A 69 4.11 1.39 1.07
C LEU A 69 5.04 1.83 -0.06
N MET A 70 4.62 1.58 -1.30
CA MET A 70 5.20 2.20 -2.48
C MET A 70 4.14 3.04 -3.20
N CYS A 71 4.41 4.33 -3.38
CA CYS A 71 3.52 5.28 -4.05
C CYS A 71 4.28 6.33 -4.84
N PHE A 72 3.64 6.95 -5.84
CA PHE A 72 4.23 8.09 -6.56
C PHE A 72 4.61 9.21 -5.59
N SER A 73 5.85 9.66 -5.74
CA SER A 73 6.40 10.77 -4.96
C SER A 73 5.91 12.11 -5.52
N ASP A 74 5.86 13.13 -4.69
CA ASP A 74 5.74 14.54 -5.08
C ASP A 74 6.89 15.06 -5.94
N GLN A 75 7.93 14.26 -6.16
CA GLN A 75 9.03 14.56 -7.07
C GLN A 75 8.75 14.08 -8.51
N GLU A 76 7.77 13.19 -8.71
CA GLU A 76 7.39 12.70 -10.04
C GLU A 76 6.75 13.83 -10.87
N PRO A 77 7.35 14.23 -12.00
CA PRO A 77 6.83 15.32 -12.81
C PRO A 77 5.47 14.99 -13.46
N GLY A 78 4.77 16.04 -13.86
CA GLY A 78 3.48 15.95 -14.53
C GLY A 78 2.32 15.52 -13.61
N ASP A 79 1.19 15.22 -14.22
CA ASP A 79 -0.10 14.92 -13.56
C ASP A 79 -0.71 13.59 -14.01
N TRP A 80 0.04 12.80 -14.78
CA TRP A 80 -0.41 11.51 -15.33
C TRP A 80 -0.53 10.43 -14.26
N GLY A 81 -1.53 9.56 -14.34
CA GLY A 81 -1.71 8.47 -13.37
C GLY A 81 -2.23 8.93 -12.00
N PRO A 82 -2.02 8.14 -10.93
CA PRO A 82 -2.50 8.49 -9.59
C PRO A 82 -1.86 9.75 -9.01
N ARG A 83 -2.44 10.23 -7.91
CA ARG A 83 -1.96 11.40 -7.19
C ARG A 83 -0.53 11.17 -6.67
N ARG A 84 0.28 12.22 -6.66
CA ARG A 84 1.58 12.24 -6.00
C ARG A 84 1.41 12.48 -4.49
N VAL A 85 2.26 11.84 -3.70
CA VAL A 85 2.20 11.90 -2.25
C VAL A 85 3.51 12.47 -1.71
N THR A 86 3.41 13.45 -0.82
CA THR A 86 4.54 14.00 -0.07
C THR A 86 4.89 13.10 1.11
N GLN A 87 6.16 13.14 1.55
CA GLN A 87 6.54 12.45 2.79
C GLN A 87 5.78 12.98 4.02
N ALA A 88 5.41 14.26 4.01
CA ALA A 88 4.66 14.90 5.09
C ALA A 88 3.24 14.31 5.21
N GLU A 89 2.55 14.06 4.09
CA GLU A 89 1.24 13.39 4.10
C GLU A 89 1.34 11.96 4.65
N ILE A 90 2.35 11.18 4.24
CA ILE A 90 2.57 9.82 4.77
C ILE A 90 2.75 9.88 6.30
N ARG A 91 3.61 10.78 6.79
CA ARG A 91 3.85 10.95 8.24
C ARG A 91 2.61 11.42 8.98
N ALA A 92 1.79 12.29 8.38
CA ALA A 92 0.57 12.80 8.99
C ALA A 92 -0.50 11.71 9.12
N VAL A 93 -0.69 10.87 8.11
CA VAL A 93 -1.65 9.77 8.14
C VAL A 93 -1.23 8.74 9.19
N PHE A 94 0.04 8.32 9.20
CA PHE A 94 0.57 7.24 10.04
C PHE A 94 1.22 7.72 11.34
N ARG A 95 0.59 8.65 12.05
CA ARG A 95 1.06 9.18 13.35
C ARG A 95 0.46 8.48 14.58
N ASP A 96 -0.83 8.13 14.53
CA ASP A 96 -1.62 7.69 15.70
C ASP A 96 -1.70 6.17 15.73
N GLY A 97 -0.98 5.51 16.65
CA GLY A 97 -0.91 4.04 16.71
C GLY A 97 -0.01 3.41 15.64
N TRP A 98 0.74 4.25 14.91
CA TRP A 98 1.70 3.83 13.89
C TRP A 98 3.05 4.51 14.13
N ARG A 99 4.08 4.06 13.42
CA ARG A 99 5.39 4.70 13.35
C ARG A 99 5.92 4.58 11.94
N VAL A 100 6.16 5.70 11.28
CA VAL A 100 6.94 5.72 10.04
C VAL A 100 8.40 5.50 10.42
N ASP A 101 8.93 4.33 10.08
CA ASP A 101 10.29 3.93 10.40
C ASP A 101 11.29 4.52 9.40
N ASP A 102 10.95 4.49 8.11
CA ASP A 102 11.78 5.04 7.04
C ASP A 102 10.93 5.48 5.83
N ILE A 103 11.41 6.46 5.06
CA ILE A 103 10.90 6.82 3.73
C ILE A 103 12.08 7.12 2.81
N GLN A 104 12.21 6.35 1.73
CA GLN A 104 13.31 6.45 0.77
C GLN A 104 12.80 6.76 -0.64
N ALA A 105 13.60 7.49 -1.41
CA ALA A 105 13.36 7.65 -2.84
C ALA A 105 13.51 6.31 -3.56
N SER A 106 12.60 6.03 -4.50
CA SER A 106 12.54 4.80 -5.28
C SER A 106 11.94 5.08 -6.66
N ALA A 107 11.66 4.03 -7.44
CA ALA A 107 10.97 4.13 -8.72
C ALA A 107 10.00 2.97 -8.95
N PHE A 108 8.85 3.25 -9.56
CA PHE A 108 8.00 2.24 -10.18
C PHE A 108 8.48 1.98 -11.61
N GLU A 109 8.68 0.70 -11.94
CA GLU A 109 8.76 0.28 -13.34
C GLU A 109 7.34 0.31 -13.93
N THR A 110 7.14 1.09 -14.99
CA THR A 110 5.86 1.17 -15.70
C THR A 110 6.04 0.94 -17.19
N ASN A 111 4.93 0.71 -17.90
CA ASN A 111 4.95 0.60 -19.37
C ASN A 111 5.38 1.90 -20.08
N LEU A 112 5.43 3.03 -19.38
CA LEU A 112 5.84 4.34 -19.91
C LEU A 112 7.27 4.73 -19.49
N GLY A 113 7.99 3.82 -18.82
CA GLY A 113 9.28 4.09 -18.18
C GLY A 113 9.15 4.19 -16.66
N ASP A 114 10.22 4.63 -16.02
CA ASP A 114 10.29 4.71 -14.56
C ASP A 114 9.56 5.95 -14.04
N ALA A 115 8.82 5.79 -12.94
CA ALA A 115 8.15 6.88 -12.24
C ALA A 115 8.66 7.02 -10.80
N GLN A 116 8.99 8.24 -10.39
CA GLN A 116 9.60 8.53 -9.10
C GLN A 116 8.62 8.22 -7.95
N ALA A 117 9.09 7.43 -7.00
CA ALA A 117 8.27 6.89 -5.93
C ALA A 117 8.89 7.15 -4.55
N TRP A 118 8.03 7.12 -3.53
CA TRP A 118 8.44 6.88 -2.15
C TRP A 118 8.26 5.40 -1.83
N LEU A 119 9.27 4.80 -1.21
CA LEU A 119 9.17 3.52 -0.52
C LEU A 119 9.24 3.78 0.99
N ALA A 120 8.19 3.45 1.71
CA ALA A 120 8.08 3.67 3.15
C ALA A 120 7.93 2.35 3.91
N ALA A 121 8.59 2.26 5.07
CA ALA A 121 8.38 1.21 6.06
C ALA A 121 7.66 1.80 7.28
N ILE A 122 6.53 1.20 7.66
CA ILE A 122 5.64 1.75 8.69
C ILE A 122 5.21 0.64 9.64
N SER A 123 5.58 0.74 10.91
CA SER A 123 5.19 -0.22 11.96
C SER A 123 3.87 0.15 12.61
N ARG A 124 3.00 -0.84 12.84
CA ARG A 124 1.85 -0.71 13.73
C ARG A 124 2.30 -0.82 15.19
N ARG A 125 1.90 0.13 16.05
CA ARG A 125 2.18 0.10 17.49
C ARG A 125 1.13 -0.67 18.27
#